data_AF-A0A8J2IAU0-F1
#
_entry.id   AF-A0A8J2IAU0-F1
#
_cell.length_a   1.000
_cell.length_b   1.000
_cell.length_c   1.000
_cell.angle_alpha   90.00
_cell.angle_beta   90.00
_cell.angle_gamma   90.00
#
_symmetry.space_group_name_H-M   'P 1'
#
loop_
_entity.id
_entity.type
_entity.pdbx_description
1 polymer ?
#
loop_
_entity_poly.entity_id
_entity_poly.type
_entity_poly.pdbx_seq_one_letter_code
_entity_poly.pdbx_strand_id
1 'polypeptide(L)'
;MNLGSWLDRIADVGFTDLLCFPQSGRRTCDYNERWFEAVEKVPMSKQFDYKFLPDIDGNSFSGRYLSFLRSTSVPIKATLYSEWHDDRLIPWLHFVPMDNSFVDMCGILDYFLGTGDGHVAMLYGTYDEAAKKVAHRGREWAKKVLRKEDMHMYTLRLLLEYARLCNDDRGQLGFVGDLAKEAPEDEA
;
A
#
# COMPACT_ATOMS: atom_id res chain seq x y z
N MET A 1 -25.95 8.39 -16.94
CA MET A 1 -24.98 8.93 -15.96
C MET A 1 -23.69 9.26 -16.71
N ASN A 2 -23.16 10.48 -16.56
CA ASN A 2 -21.86 10.84 -17.14
C ASN A 2 -20.78 10.57 -16.08
N LEU A 3 -19.80 9.73 -16.41
CA LEU A 3 -18.75 9.29 -15.47
C LEU A 3 -17.95 10.48 -14.91
N GLY A 4 -17.62 11.47 -15.75
CA GLY A 4 -16.92 12.69 -15.33
C GLY A 4 -17.67 13.43 -14.24
N SER A 5 -18.97 13.71 -14.46
CA SER A 5 -19.81 14.41 -13.47
C SER A 5 -19.97 13.66 -12.14
N TRP A 6 -19.84 12.34 -12.14
CA TRP A 6 -19.85 11.54 -10.90
C TRP A 6 -18.51 11.63 -10.19
N LEU A 7 -17.39 11.45 -10.91
CA LEU A 7 -16.03 11.56 -10.38
C LEU A 7 -15.76 12.94 -9.78
N ASP A 8 -16.18 14.03 -10.45
CA ASP A 8 -16.02 15.42 -9.98
C ASP A 8 -16.66 15.67 -8.60
N ARG A 9 -17.61 14.83 -8.18
CA ARG A 9 -18.30 14.96 -6.90
C ARG A 9 -17.65 14.16 -5.77
N ILE A 10 -16.82 13.17 -6.10
CA ILE A 10 -16.34 12.17 -5.12
C ILE A 10 -14.82 12.05 -5.05
N ALA A 11 -14.10 12.54 -6.07
CA ALA A 11 -12.66 12.40 -6.19
C ALA A 11 -11.97 13.77 -6.13
N ASP A 12 -10.86 13.79 -5.40
CA ASP A 12 -9.93 14.93 -5.33
C ASP A 12 -8.53 14.37 -5.56
N VAL A 13 -8.16 14.26 -6.85
CA VAL A 13 -6.92 13.64 -7.30
C VAL A 13 -6.34 14.50 -8.42
N GLY A 14 -5.04 14.78 -8.36
CA GLY A 14 -4.33 15.50 -9.41
C GLY A 14 -2.83 15.24 -9.36
N PHE A 15 -2.16 15.48 -10.49
CA PHE A 15 -0.71 15.40 -10.56
C PHE A 15 -0.10 16.60 -9.86
N THR A 16 0.90 16.41 -8.99
CA THR A 16 1.62 17.55 -8.39
C THR A 16 2.79 18.02 -9.27
N ASP A 17 3.27 17.15 -10.15
CA ASP A 17 4.35 17.40 -11.11
C ASP A 17 4.20 16.39 -12.26
N LEU A 18 4.29 16.85 -13.51
CA LEU A 18 4.20 16.01 -14.71
C LEU A 18 5.54 15.36 -15.11
N LEU A 19 6.64 15.64 -14.37
CA LEU A 19 7.96 15.01 -14.51
C LEU A 19 8.47 15.01 -15.96
N CYS A 20 8.61 16.19 -16.54
CA CYS A 20 8.91 16.37 -17.95
C CYS A 20 10.30 15.88 -18.36
N PHE A 21 10.40 15.35 -19.58
CA PHE A 21 11.68 15.09 -20.25
C PHE A 21 11.72 15.77 -21.63
N PRO A 22 12.73 16.63 -21.91
CA PRO A 22 13.71 17.17 -20.96
C PRO A 22 13.05 18.02 -19.87
N GLN A 23 13.74 18.22 -18.74
CA GLN A 23 13.21 19.03 -17.64
C GLN A 23 13.02 20.48 -18.10
N SER A 24 11.80 20.99 -17.97
CA SER A 24 11.41 22.34 -18.41
C SER A 24 11.57 23.40 -17.31
N GLY A 25 11.90 23.00 -16.08
CA GLY A 25 11.88 23.87 -14.90
C GLY A 25 10.46 24.25 -14.42
N ARG A 26 9.42 23.73 -15.08
CA ARG A 26 8.01 23.89 -14.71
C ARG A 26 7.46 22.54 -14.22
N ARG A 27 6.35 22.58 -13.50
CA ARG A 27 5.58 21.39 -13.10
C ARG A 27 4.77 20.78 -14.26
N THR A 28 4.69 21.48 -15.39
CA THR A 28 3.96 21.07 -16.59
C THR A 28 4.90 20.90 -17.79
N CYS A 29 4.45 20.09 -18.76
CA CYS A 29 5.19 19.77 -19.98
C CYS A 29 4.42 20.25 -21.20
N ASP A 30 5.10 20.89 -22.16
CA ASP A 30 4.47 21.41 -23.40
C ASP A 30 3.66 20.33 -24.15
N TYR A 31 4.13 19.08 -24.10
CA TYR A 31 3.48 17.95 -24.76
C TYR A 31 2.33 17.32 -23.97
N ASN A 32 2.05 17.74 -22.73
CA ASN A 32 0.99 17.19 -21.88
C ASN A 32 0.06 18.26 -21.27
N GLU A 33 0.46 19.53 -21.27
CA GLU A 33 -0.26 20.63 -20.59
C GLU A 33 -1.65 20.90 -21.18
N ARG A 34 -1.96 20.40 -22.37
CA ARG A 34 -3.30 20.44 -22.94
C ARG A 34 -4.29 19.48 -22.26
N TRP A 35 -3.81 18.38 -21.70
CA TRP A 35 -4.65 17.30 -21.16
C TRP A 35 -4.58 17.20 -19.64
N PHE A 36 -3.46 17.61 -19.05
CA PHE A 36 -3.23 17.48 -17.62
C PHE A 36 -2.82 18.80 -17.00
N GLU A 37 -3.32 19.02 -15.79
CA GLU A 37 -2.97 20.15 -14.93
C GLU A 37 -2.14 19.65 -13.76
N ALA A 38 -1.14 20.45 -13.36
CA ALA A 38 -0.41 20.24 -12.12
C ALA A 38 -1.07 21.03 -10.98
N VAL A 39 -1.48 20.33 -9.92
CA VAL A 39 -2.14 20.91 -8.74
C VAL A 39 -1.17 21.04 -7.56
N GLU A 40 -1.57 21.81 -6.56
CA GLU A 40 -0.76 21.95 -5.35
C GLU A 40 -0.69 20.67 -4.53
N LYS A 41 0.47 20.45 -3.91
CA LYS A 41 0.68 19.27 -3.07
C LYS A 41 -0.13 19.38 -1.78
N VAL A 42 -0.95 18.38 -1.51
CA VAL A 42 -1.65 18.24 -0.23
C VAL A 42 -0.70 17.60 0.81
N PRO A 43 -0.47 18.23 1.98
CA PRO A 43 0.31 17.62 3.06
C PRO A 43 -0.25 16.25 3.46
N MET A 44 0.62 15.27 3.72
CA MET A 44 0.20 13.89 3.99
C MET A 44 -0.79 13.78 5.17
N SER A 45 -0.64 14.61 6.20
CA SER A 45 -1.58 14.66 7.33
C SER A 45 -3.00 15.07 6.93
N LYS A 46 -3.14 15.91 5.90
CA LYS A 46 -4.44 16.35 5.35
C LYS A 46 -5.06 15.32 4.42
N GLN A 47 -4.26 14.46 3.81
CA GLN A 47 -4.77 13.34 3.02
C GLN A 47 -5.59 12.39 3.90
N PHE A 48 -5.25 12.24 5.19
CA PHE A 48 -5.98 11.37 6.12
C PHE A 48 -7.41 11.83 6.45
N ASP A 49 -7.79 13.05 6.05
CA ASP A 49 -9.16 13.54 6.18
C ASP A 49 -10.11 12.88 5.15
N TYR A 50 -9.58 12.19 4.14
CA TYR A 50 -10.33 11.49 3.10
C TYR A 50 -10.49 10.00 3.41
N LYS A 51 -11.65 9.42 3.04
CA LYS A 51 -11.98 8.01 3.34
C LYS A 51 -11.16 7.00 2.55
N PHE A 52 -10.89 7.27 1.27
CA PHE A 52 -10.23 6.33 0.35
C PHE A 52 -8.94 6.95 -0.17
N LEU A 53 -7.83 6.25 0.00
CA LEU A 53 -6.49 6.73 -0.36
C LEU A 53 -5.85 5.78 -1.37
N PRO A 54 -5.78 6.16 -2.66
CA PRO A 54 -5.06 5.38 -3.65
C PRO A 54 -3.55 5.43 -3.40
N ASP A 55 -2.97 4.25 -3.18
CA ASP A 55 -1.55 3.97 -3.07
C ASP A 55 -1.09 3.31 -4.38
N ILE A 56 -0.30 4.04 -5.15
CA ILE A 56 0.15 3.66 -6.49
C ILE A 56 1.66 3.81 -6.53
N ASP A 57 2.34 2.82 -7.12
CA ASP A 57 3.78 2.85 -7.35
C ASP A 57 4.21 4.04 -8.22
N GLY A 58 5.43 4.51 -7.99
CA GLY A 58 6.11 5.48 -8.85
C GLY A 58 7.25 4.80 -9.62
N ASN A 59 8.44 5.41 -9.60
CA ASN A 59 9.67 4.76 -10.08
C ASN A 59 10.06 3.51 -9.26
N SER A 60 9.45 3.36 -8.08
CA SER A 60 9.56 2.22 -7.18
C SER A 60 8.27 2.12 -6.35
N PHE A 61 8.28 1.31 -5.30
CA PHE A 61 7.16 1.18 -4.37
C PHE A 61 6.72 2.53 -3.78
N SER A 62 5.44 2.65 -3.45
CA SER A 62 4.91 3.84 -2.77
C SER A 62 5.38 3.94 -1.31
N GLY A 63 6.19 4.95 -1.01
CA GLY A 63 6.58 5.28 0.37
C GLY A 63 5.45 5.78 1.27
N ARG A 64 4.23 5.98 0.75
CA ARG A 64 3.06 6.46 1.51
C ARG A 64 2.30 5.33 2.19
N TYR A 65 2.44 4.10 1.69
CA TYR A 65 1.56 2.99 2.02
C TYR A 65 1.45 2.71 3.53
N LEU A 66 2.58 2.65 4.23
CA LEU A 66 2.61 2.40 5.68
C LEU A 66 1.89 3.50 6.47
N SER A 67 1.99 4.76 6.02
CA SER A 67 1.28 5.88 6.64
C SER A 67 -0.23 5.77 6.41
N PHE A 68 -0.66 5.34 5.21
CA PHE A 68 -2.08 5.11 4.90
C PHE A 68 -2.65 3.98 5.74
N LEU A 69 -1.95 2.85 5.87
CA LEU A 69 -2.36 1.75 6.75
C LEU A 69 -2.54 2.19 8.21
N ARG A 70 -1.71 3.13 8.71
CA ARG A 70 -1.79 3.62 10.09
C ARG A 70 -2.84 4.71 10.31
N SER A 71 -3.43 5.24 9.23
CA SER A 71 -4.51 6.22 9.27
C SER A 71 -5.86 5.56 9.60
N THR A 72 -6.94 6.34 9.53
CA THR A 72 -8.33 5.82 9.60
C THR A 72 -9.01 5.75 8.22
N SER A 73 -8.24 5.90 7.15
CA SER A 73 -8.68 5.79 5.77
C SER A 73 -8.48 4.36 5.24
N VAL A 74 -9.13 4.04 4.12
CA VAL A 74 -8.96 2.78 3.38
C VAL A 74 -7.86 2.96 2.34
N PRO A 75 -6.71 2.28 2.47
CA PRO A 75 -5.73 2.24 1.38
C PRO A 75 -6.27 1.39 0.23
N ILE A 76 -6.22 1.93 -0.99
CA ILE A 76 -6.50 1.20 -2.23
C ILE A 76 -5.16 1.03 -2.94
N LYS A 77 -4.60 -0.19 -2.95
CA LYS A 77 -3.21 -0.42 -3.39
C LYS A 77 -3.16 -1.08 -4.77
N ALA A 78 -2.46 -0.43 -5.69
CA ALA A 78 -1.96 -1.02 -6.92
C ALA A 78 -0.44 -1.04 -6.86
N THR A 79 0.14 -2.24 -6.87
CA THR A 79 1.59 -2.44 -6.77
C THR A 79 2.07 -3.53 -7.73
N LEU A 80 3.28 -3.37 -8.25
CA LEU A 80 4.06 -4.44 -8.90
C LEU A 80 5.25 -4.88 -8.03
N TYR A 81 5.63 -4.07 -7.04
CA TYR A 81 6.76 -4.38 -6.17
C TYR A 81 6.36 -5.29 -5.03
N SER A 82 7.23 -6.25 -4.71
CA SER A 82 7.19 -6.99 -3.46
C SER A 82 7.92 -6.21 -2.38
N GLU A 83 7.28 -6.03 -1.24
CA GLU A 83 7.80 -5.32 -0.09
C GLU A 83 7.96 -6.25 1.12
N TRP A 84 8.85 -5.89 2.06
CA TRP A 84 9.18 -6.72 3.24
C TRP A 84 7.99 -7.09 4.13
N HIS A 85 6.89 -6.34 4.01
CA HIS A 85 5.70 -6.45 4.84
C HIS A 85 4.54 -7.20 4.18
N ASP A 86 4.65 -7.60 2.91
CA ASP A 86 3.54 -8.14 2.12
C ASP A 86 2.90 -9.39 2.76
N ASP A 87 3.71 -10.34 3.24
CA ASP A 87 3.23 -11.57 3.90
C ASP A 87 2.45 -11.31 5.20
N ARG A 88 2.50 -10.08 5.71
CA ARG A 88 1.76 -9.67 6.91
C ARG A 88 0.41 -9.06 6.55
N LEU A 89 0.15 -8.70 5.30
CA LEU A 89 -1.05 -7.97 4.90
C LEU A 89 -1.96 -8.84 4.04
N ILE A 90 -3.27 -8.78 4.30
CA ILE A 90 -4.26 -9.60 3.62
C ILE A 90 -5.17 -8.67 2.82
N PRO A 91 -5.26 -8.84 1.49
CA PRO A 91 -6.18 -8.08 0.66
C PRO A 91 -7.63 -8.22 1.15
N TRP A 92 -8.43 -7.16 1.02
CA TRP A 92 -9.81 -7.03 1.52
C TRP A 92 -9.99 -7.10 3.04
N LEU A 93 -8.93 -7.38 3.81
CA LEU A 93 -8.95 -7.32 5.27
C LEU A 93 -8.22 -6.08 5.80
N HIS A 94 -7.04 -5.78 5.26
CA HIS A 94 -6.20 -4.66 5.72
C HIS A 94 -6.15 -3.49 4.73
N PHE A 95 -6.40 -3.76 3.45
CA PHE A 95 -6.42 -2.79 2.35
C PHE A 95 -7.29 -3.32 1.21
N VAL A 96 -7.59 -2.49 0.23
CA VAL A 96 -8.31 -2.90 -0.99
C VAL A 96 -7.29 -3.06 -2.12
N PRO A 97 -7.14 -4.25 -2.74
CA PRO A 97 -6.28 -4.41 -3.91
C PRO A 97 -6.95 -3.76 -5.13
N MET A 98 -6.13 -3.18 -6.01
CA MET A 98 -6.54 -2.57 -7.28
C MET A 98 -5.61 -3.02 -8.40
N ASP A 99 -6.16 -3.23 -9.59
CA ASP A 99 -5.39 -3.58 -10.78
C ASP A 99 -4.45 -2.43 -11.20
N ASN A 100 -3.25 -2.74 -11.69
CA ASN A 100 -2.27 -1.72 -12.11
C ASN A 100 -2.69 -0.95 -13.38
N SER A 101 -3.68 -1.42 -14.13
CA SER A 101 -4.35 -0.66 -15.20
C SER A 101 -5.49 0.22 -14.71
N PHE A 102 -5.82 0.17 -13.40
CA PHE A 102 -6.86 0.94 -12.71
C PHE A 102 -8.28 0.71 -13.23
N VAL A 103 -8.51 -0.37 -13.99
CA VAL A 103 -9.81 -0.71 -14.61
C VAL A 103 -10.92 -0.95 -13.59
N ASP A 104 -10.56 -1.35 -12.38
CA ASP A 104 -11.45 -1.66 -11.26
C ASP A 104 -11.69 -0.48 -10.30
N MET A 105 -10.98 0.65 -10.46
CA MET A 105 -11.10 1.82 -9.57
C MET A 105 -12.56 2.30 -9.45
N CYS A 106 -13.27 2.45 -10.57
CA CYS A 106 -14.65 2.88 -10.56
C CYS A 106 -15.57 1.85 -9.89
N GLY A 107 -15.29 0.55 -10.05
CA GLY A 107 -16.06 -0.53 -9.41
C GLY A 107 -15.82 -0.59 -7.89
N ILE A 108 -14.59 -0.36 -7.45
CA ILE A 108 -14.24 -0.25 -6.02
C ILE A 108 -15.01 0.91 -5.38
N LEU A 109 -14.98 2.08 -6.03
CA LEU A 109 -15.69 3.27 -5.54
C LEU A 109 -17.21 3.07 -5.58
N ASP A 110 -17.77 2.50 -6.65
CA ASP A 110 -19.19 2.18 -6.76
C ASP A 110 -19.63 1.20 -5.66
N TYR A 111 -18.82 0.18 -5.34
CA TYR A 111 -19.11 -0.71 -4.22
C TYR A 111 -19.25 0.07 -2.90
N PHE A 112 -18.23 0.82 -2.50
CA PHE A 112 -18.26 1.47 -1.18
C PHE A 112 -19.19 2.69 -1.12
N LEU A 113 -19.20 3.51 -2.17
CA LEU A 113 -19.90 4.79 -2.23
C LEU A 113 -21.25 4.70 -2.92
N GLY A 114 -21.51 3.73 -3.78
CA GLY A 114 -22.70 3.65 -4.63
C GLY A 114 -22.69 4.60 -5.83
N THR A 115 -23.53 4.29 -6.82
CA THR A 115 -23.85 5.16 -7.96
C THR A 115 -25.28 5.67 -7.86
N GLY A 116 -25.46 6.99 -7.88
CA GLY A 116 -26.79 7.63 -7.83
C GLY A 116 -27.19 8.21 -9.19
N ASP A 117 -28.31 7.78 -9.75
CA ASP A 117 -28.95 8.40 -10.91
C ASP A 117 -29.94 9.50 -10.48
N GLY A 118 -30.12 10.49 -11.35
CA GLY A 118 -30.64 11.85 -11.08
C GLY A 118 -32.04 12.02 -10.46
N HIS A 119 -32.69 11.00 -9.92
CA HIS A 119 -33.93 11.16 -9.15
C HIS A 119 -34.04 10.28 -7.90
N VAL A 120 -33.03 9.47 -7.57
CA VAL A 120 -33.00 8.70 -6.32
C VAL A 120 -31.64 8.87 -5.67
N ALA A 121 -31.55 9.83 -4.74
CA ALA A 121 -30.49 9.89 -3.75
C ALA A 121 -30.68 8.76 -2.73
N MET A 122 -30.42 7.51 -3.11
CA MET A 122 -30.34 6.40 -2.17
C MET A 122 -29.08 5.63 -2.53
N LEU A 123 -28.08 5.63 -1.62
CA LEU A 123 -26.90 4.75 -1.57
C LEU A 123 -25.51 5.43 -1.55
N TYR A 124 -25.39 6.75 -1.29
CA TYR A 124 -24.08 7.24 -0.80
C TYR A 124 -23.70 6.51 0.49
N GLY A 125 -22.71 5.61 0.43
CA GLY A 125 -22.26 4.77 1.54
C GLY A 125 -22.88 3.37 1.64
N THR A 126 -23.25 2.73 0.52
CA THR A 126 -23.80 1.35 0.46
C THR A 126 -23.07 0.36 1.37
N TYR A 127 -21.74 0.41 1.36
CA TYR A 127 -20.88 -0.46 2.15
C TYR A 127 -19.87 0.35 2.98
N ASP A 128 -20.26 1.51 3.50
CA ASP A 128 -19.39 2.37 4.34
C ASP A 128 -18.88 1.66 5.59
N GLU A 129 -19.72 0.83 6.23
CA GLU A 129 -19.31 0.00 7.36
C GLU A 129 -18.30 -1.08 6.97
N ALA A 130 -18.31 -1.56 5.72
CA ALA A 130 -17.27 -2.44 5.22
C ALA A 130 -15.95 -1.69 5.03
N ALA A 131 -16.00 -0.49 4.42
CA ALA A 131 -14.83 0.39 4.29
C ALA A 131 -14.18 0.67 5.66
N LYS A 132 -15.01 1.06 6.64
CA LYS A 132 -14.59 1.31 8.01
C LYS A 132 -13.93 0.08 8.65
N LYS A 133 -14.48 -1.12 8.44
CA LYS A 133 -13.86 -2.37 8.92
C LYS A 133 -12.48 -2.58 8.30
N VAL A 134 -12.30 -2.41 7.00
CA VAL A 134 -11.00 -2.55 6.33
C VAL A 134 -9.99 -1.56 6.90
N ALA A 135 -10.35 -0.26 6.98
CA ALA A 135 -9.48 0.78 7.51
C ALA A 135 -9.03 0.49 8.95
N HIS A 136 -9.97 0.17 9.85
CA HIS A 136 -9.62 -0.12 11.25
C HIS A 136 -8.85 -1.42 11.42
N ARG A 137 -9.18 -2.48 10.67
CA ARG A 137 -8.43 -3.74 10.72
C ARG A 137 -7.00 -3.55 10.23
N GLY A 138 -6.81 -2.86 9.10
CA GLY A 138 -5.50 -2.50 8.58
C GLY A 138 -4.68 -1.69 9.60
N ARG A 139 -5.29 -0.68 10.21
CA ARG A 139 -4.65 0.15 11.25
C ARG A 139 -4.24 -0.63 12.48
N GLU A 140 -5.15 -1.40 13.05
CA GLU A 140 -4.88 -2.16 14.27
C GLU A 140 -3.85 -3.26 14.02
N TRP A 141 -3.82 -3.84 12.83
CA TRP A 141 -2.81 -4.83 12.45
C TRP A 141 -1.44 -4.20 12.18
N ALA A 142 -1.39 -3.09 11.43
CA ALA A 142 -0.15 -2.36 11.16
C ALA A 142 0.55 -1.89 12.45
N LYS A 143 -0.21 -1.51 13.48
CA LYS A 143 0.33 -1.19 14.81
C LYS A 143 0.97 -2.37 15.53
N LYS A 144 0.65 -3.61 15.16
CA LYS A 144 1.15 -4.84 15.80
C LYS A 144 2.34 -5.45 15.06
N VAL A 145 2.33 -5.42 13.73
CA VAL A 145 3.30 -6.19 12.92
C VAL A 145 4.15 -5.35 11.98
N LEU A 146 3.86 -4.05 11.84
CA LEU A 146 4.58 -3.11 10.98
C LEU A 146 5.20 -1.97 11.78
N ARG A 147 5.65 -2.23 13.01
CA ARG A 147 6.32 -1.24 13.85
C ARG A 147 7.78 -1.07 13.41
N LYS A 148 8.46 -0.08 13.98
CA LYS A 148 9.88 0.15 13.69
C LYS A 148 10.73 -1.04 14.14
N GLU A 149 10.37 -1.64 15.26
CA GLU A 149 11.01 -2.83 15.83
C GLU A 149 10.87 -4.02 14.88
N ASP A 150 9.69 -4.22 14.29
CA ASP A 150 9.44 -5.32 13.34
C ASP A 150 10.30 -5.16 12.07
N MET A 151 10.48 -3.93 11.58
CA MET A 151 11.37 -3.63 10.45
C MET A 151 12.84 -3.88 10.80
N HIS A 152 13.29 -3.46 11.99
CA HIS A 152 14.66 -3.73 12.45
C HIS A 152 14.93 -5.24 12.55
N MET A 153 13.99 -6.01 13.12
CA MET A 153 14.11 -7.46 13.25
C MET A 153 14.12 -8.15 11.88
N TYR A 154 13.26 -7.71 10.95
CA TYR A 154 13.27 -8.22 9.58
C TYR A 154 14.62 -7.98 8.90
N THR A 155 15.13 -6.75 8.93
CA THR A 155 16.41 -6.40 8.31
C THR A 155 17.57 -7.14 8.96
N LEU A 156 17.61 -7.25 10.29
CA LEU A 156 18.64 -8.03 10.98
C LEU A 156 18.61 -9.49 10.54
N ARG A 157 17.42 -10.11 10.53
CA ARG A 157 17.28 -11.51 10.11
C ARG A 157 17.68 -11.70 8.65
N LEU A 158 17.29 -10.78 7.76
CA LEU A 158 17.69 -10.80 6.36
C LEU A 158 19.21 -10.79 6.20
N LEU A 159 19.91 -9.91 6.93
CA LEU A 159 21.37 -9.83 6.87
C LEU A 159 22.05 -11.09 7.43
N LEU A 160 21.51 -11.67 8.52
CA LEU A 160 22.03 -12.91 9.08
C LEU A 160 21.84 -14.10 8.14
N GLU A 161 20.67 -14.24 7.52
CA GLU A 161 20.42 -15.31 6.54
C GLU A 161 21.24 -15.12 5.27
N TYR A 162 21.41 -13.88 4.82
CA TYR A 162 22.27 -13.57 3.68
C TYR A 162 23.73 -13.92 3.98
N ALA A 163 24.25 -13.57 5.16
CA ALA A 163 25.59 -13.95 5.59
C ALA A 163 25.76 -15.48 5.68
N ARG A 164 24.75 -16.20 6.19
CA ARG A 164 24.73 -17.67 6.20
C ARG A 164 24.76 -18.24 4.78
N LEU A 165 23.98 -17.68 3.86
CA LEU A 165 23.93 -18.14 2.47
C LEU A 165 25.27 -17.96 1.74
N CYS A 166 25.96 -16.85 2.00
CA CYS A 166 27.26 -16.53 1.40
C CYS A 166 28.44 -17.28 2.03
N ASN A 167 28.25 -18.01 3.13
CA ASN A 167 29.33 -18.73 3.79
C ASN A 167 29.55 -20.10 3.12
N ASP A 168 30.80 -20.42 2.79
CA ASP A 168 31.16 -21.71 2.18
C ASP A 168 30.87 -22.89 3.12
N ASP A 169 31.04 -22.70 4.43
CA ASP A 169 30.80 -23.70 5.47
C ASP A 169 29.33 -23.74 5.94
N ARG A 170 28.39 -23.16 5.19
CA ARG A 170 26.97 -23.05 5.57
C ARG A 170 26.27 -24.36 5.92
N GLY A 171 26.78 -25.50 5.47
CA GLY A 171 26.29 -26.83 5.85
C GLY A 171 26.51 -27.18 7.32
N GLN A 172 27.42 -26.48 8.01
CA GLN A 172 27.80 -26.70 9.41
C GLN A 172 27.36 -25.57 10.35
N LEU A 173 26.82 -24.46 9.82
CA LEU A 173 26.39 -23.29 10.60
C LEU A 173 24.98 -23.44 11.21
N GLY A 174 24.36 -24.62 11.10
CA GLY A 174 23.06 -24.89 11.70
C GLY A 174 23.14 -24.95 13.23
N PHE A 175 22.08 -24.50 13.91
CA PHE A 175 21.91 -24.80 15.33
C PHE A 175 21.62 -26.31 15.47
N VAL A 176 22.50 -27.04 16.14
CA VAL A 176 22.42 -28.52 16.31
C VAL A 176 22.05 -28.93 17.74
N GLY A 177 21.50 -28.01 18.54
CA GLY A 177 21.21 -28.27 19.96
C GLY A 177 20.17 -29.37 20.20
N ASP A 178 19.33 -29.66 19.22
CA ASP A 178 18.39 -30.78 19.18
C ASP A 178 19.07 -32.10 18.75
N LEU A 179 20.08 -32.04 17.87
CA LEU A 179 20.89 -33.21 17.47
C LEU A 179 21.92 -33.63 18.53
N ALA A 180 22.37 -32.70 19.38
CA ALA A 180 23.35 -32.97 20.43
C ALA A 180 22.83 -33.84 21.59
N LYS A 181 21.51 -34.01 21.72
CA LYS A 181 20.90 -34.87 22.77
C LYS A 181 20.92 -36.35 22.43
N GLU A 182 21.32 -36.73 21.21
CA GLU A 182 21.39 -38.13 20.77
C GLU A 182 22.82 -38.70 20.79
N ALA A 183 23.83 -37.94 21.23
CA ALA A 183 25.18 -38.47 21.41
C ALA A 183 25.20 -39.44 22.63
N PRO A 184 25.52 -40.74 22.45
CA PRO A 184 25.63 -41.68 23.55
C PRO A 184 26.74 -41.22 24.51
N GLU A 185 26.51 -41.36 25.82
CA GLU A 185 27.48 -41.01 26.88
C GLU A 185 28.73 -41.91 26.94
N ASP A 186 28.86 -42.89 26.04
CA ASP A 186 29.94 -43.88 26.08
C ASP A 186 30.99 -43.61 25.00
N GLU A 187 31.94 -42.72 25.30
CA GLU A 187 33.34 -42.80 24.87
C GLU A 187 34.16 -41.77 25.70
N ALA A 188 34.38 -42.13 26.97
CA ALA A 188 35.35 -41.51 27.89
C ALA A 188 36.66 -42.30 27.92
#